data_AF-A0A844HH49-F1
#
_entry.id   AF-A0A844HH49-F1
#
_cell.length_a   1.000
_cell.length_b   1.000
_cell.length_c   1.000
_cell.angle_alpha   90.00
_cell.angle_beta   90.00
_cell.angle_gamma   90.00
#
_symmetry.space_group_name_H-M   'P 1'
#
loop_
_entity.id
_entity.type
_entity.pdbx_description
1 polymer ?
#
loop_
_entity_poly.entity_id
_entity_poly.type
_entity_poly.pdbx_seq_one_letter_code
_entity_poly.pdbx_strand_id
1 'polypeptide(L)'
;MKSIHPHLFLVATFLNLAAIKTAALLLPDRFYFTFSSFLFDERSVLRLQSLVIKFALPFVVAFALAALIYQARIAQTALRGSAAMLDRLVDEQLDLTLTYAAFLSALLMAWPYILMWDLLIDPALAPQRLLFLIAYFIYFAGYALFARAGAEAAEAVMTRSAEWPPLTLATVADHPLMRPILSSIGAAFTAGVAAFLISGSK
;
A
#
# COMPACT_ATOMS: atom_id res chain seq x y z
N MET A 1 4.20 -0.10 23.79
CA MET A 1 5.29 -0.37 22.80
C MET A 1 4.62 -0.79 21.50
N LYS A 2 4.97 -0.18 20.36
CA LYS A 2 4.37 -0.55 19.07
C LYS A 2 4.74 -1.99 18.69
N SER A 3 3.76 -2.78 18.26
CA SER A 3 3.95 -4.19 17.91
C SER A 3 2.94 -4.64 16.85
N ILE A 4 3.23 -5.72 16.13
CA ILE A 4 2.33 -6.30 15.14
C ILE A 4 1.33 -7.22 15.85
N HIS A 5 0.04 -7.05 15.59
CA HIS A 5 -1.00 -7.95 16.08
C HIS A 5 -1.07 -9.20 15.16
N PRO A 6 -0.75 -10.41 15.64
CA PRO A 6 -0.49 -11.57 14.77
C PRO A 6 -1.72 -12.04 13.97
N HIS A 7 -2.90 -12.10 14.58
CA HIS A 7 -4.10 -12.56 13.87
C HIS A 7 -4.56 -11.57 12.80
N LEU A 8 -4.66 -10.29 13.16
CA LEU A 8 -4.96 -9.21 12.21
C LEU A 8 -3.93 -9.15 11.08
N PHE A 9 -2.65 -9.36 11.36
CA PHE A 9 -1.60 -9.45 10.35
C PHE A 9 -1.92 -10.53 9.31
N LEU A 10 -2.19 -11.76 9.75
CA LEU A 10 -2.53 -12.86 8.85
C LEU A 10 -3.80 -12.56 8.04
N VAL A 11 -4.86 -12.10 8.69
CA VAL A 11 -6.12 -11.74 8.02
C VAL A 11 -5.88 -10.65 6.98
N ALA A 12 -5.17 -9.59 7.33
CA ALA A 12 -4.86 -8.48 6.43
C ALA A 12 -3.99 -8.94 5.25
N THR A 13 -3.01 -9.82 5.47
CA THR A 13 -2.19 -10.40 4.40
C THR A 13 -3.05 -11.22 3.44
N PHE A 14 -3.88 -12.13 3.94
CA PHE A 14 -4.77 -12.94 3.10
C PHE A 14 -5.77 -12.08 2.31
N LEU A 15 -6.35 -11.05 2.94
CA LEU A 15 -7.26 -10.14 2.26
C LEU A 15 -6.57 -9.32 1.16
N ASN A 16 -5.34 -8.86 1.40
CA ASN A 16 -4.54 -8.21 0.36
C ASN A 16 -4.26 -9.17 -0.81
N LEU A 17 -3.81 -10.39 -0.53
CA LEU A 17 -3.57 -11.41 -1.56
C LEU A 17 -4.84 -11.71 -2.37
N ALA A 18 -5.98 -11.89 -1.69
CA ALA A 18 -7.27 -12.12 -2.33
C ALA A 18 -7.68 -10.93 -3.19
N ALA A 19 -7.58 -9.70 -2.68
CA ALA A 19 -7.91 -8.49 -3.43
C ALA A 19 -7.03 -8.35 -4.70
N ILE A 20 -5.72 -8.61 -4.60
CA ILE A 20 -4.80 -8.58 -5.73
C ILE A 20 -5.17 -9.64 -6.77
N LYS A 21 -5.46 -10.87 -6.35
CA LYS A 21 -5.86 -11.96 -7.25
C LYS A 21 -7.20 -11.68 -7.92
N THR A 22 -8.18 -11.22 -7.17
CA THR A 22 -9.50 -10.82 -7.71
C THR A 22 -9.35 -9.69 -8.71
N ALA A 23 -8.58 -8.64 -8.39
CA ALA A 23 -8.32 -7.56 -9.33
C ALA A 23 -7.63 -8.06 -10.61
N ALA A 24 -6.66 -8.98 -10.49
CA ALA A 24 -6.00 -9.57 -11.65
C ALA A 24 -6.95 -10.40 -12.54
N LEU A 25 -7.99 -11.00 -11.96
CA LEU A 25 -9.02 -11.75 -12.73
C LEU A 25 -10.05 -10.82 -13.39
N LEU A 26 -10.33 -9.67 -12.78
CA LEU A 26 -11.34 -8.72 -13.28
C LEU A 26 -10.78 -7.71 -14.27
N LEU A 27 -9.48 -7.42 -14.21
CA LEU A 27 -8.85 -6.43 -15.06
C LEU A 27 -8.45 -7.05 -16.41
N PRO A 28 -8.73 -6.38 -17.53
CA PRO A 28 -8.21 -6.79 -18.83
C PRO A 28 -6.68 -6.91 -18.85
N ASP A 29 -6.13 -7.84 -19.62
CA ASP A 29 -4.67 -8.11 -19.70
C ASP A 29 -3.80 -6.88 -19.96
N ARG A 30 -4.35 -5.87 -20.65
CA ARG A 30 -3.69 -4.57 -20.90
C ARG A 30 -3.40 -3.75 -19.63
N PHE A 31 -4.00 -4.11 -18.49
CA PHE A 31 -3.72 -3.54 -17.17
C PHE A 31 -2.78 -4.41 -16.33
N TYR A 32 -2.28 -5.51 -16.90
CA TYR A 32 -1.32 -6.38 -16.22
C TYR A 32 0.04 -5.70 -16.20
N PHE A 33 0.41 -5.16 -15.04
CA PHE A 33 1.71 -4.53 -14.86
C PHE A 33 2.76 -5.57 -14.49
N THR A 34 3.87 -5.53 -15.23
CA THR A 34 5.13 -6.22 -14.91
C THR A 34 6.24 -5.17 -14.88
N PHE A 35 7.29 -5.36 -14.08
CA PHE A 35 8.41 -4.41 -14.07
C PHE A 35 9.15 -4.37 -15.40
N SER A 36 9.23 -5.50 -16.10
CA SER A 36 9.85 -5.55 -17.43
C SER A 36 9.08 -4.67 -18.42
N SER A 37 7.75 -4.78 -18.48
CA SER A 37 6.94 -3.93 -19.35
C SER A 37 6.90 -2.48 -18.90
N PHE A 38 7.06 -2.21 -17.61
CA PHE A 38 7.12 -0.85 -17.09
C PHE A 38 8.43 -0.13 -17.43
N LEU A 39 9.57 -0.81 -17.27
CA LEU A 39 10.90 -0.24 -17.43
C LEU A 39 11.40 -0.23 -18.89
N PHE A 40 11.04 -1.24 -19.69
CA PHE A 40 11.71 -1.47 -20.98
C PHE A 40 10.79 -1.42 -22.21
N ASP A 41 9.48 -1.54 -22.05
CA ASP A 41 8.57 -1.28 -23.16
C ASP A 41 8.45 0.24 -23.35
N GLU A 42 8.11 0.74 -24.52
CA GLU A 42 7.79 2.17 -24.76
C GLU A 42 6.31 2.39 -25.07
N ARG A 43 5.54 1.32 -25.34
CA ARG A 43 4.24 1.44 -26.02
C ARG A 43 3.00 1.40 -25.12
N SER A 44 3.14 1.22 -23.81
CA SER A 44 1.96 1.04 -22.96
C SER A 44 1.45 2.36 -22.39
N VAL A 45 0.47 2.96 -23.07
CA VAL A 45 -0.30 4.13 -22.62
C VAL A 45 -1.01 3.90 -21.27
N LEU A 46 -1.11 2.63 -20.83
CA LEU A 46 -1.84 2.21 -19.63
C LEU A 46 -0.97 1.96 -18.37
N ARG A 47 0.32 2.34 -18.37
CA ARG A 47 1.23 2.09 -17.22
C ARG A 47 0.74 2.71 -15.94
N LEU A 48 0.44 4.01 -16.01
CA LEU A 48 0.09 4.78 -14.83
C LEU A 48 -1.22 4.28 -14.24
N GLN A 49 -2.21 3.98 -15.08
CA GLN A 49 -3.50 3.43 -14.66
C GLN A 49 -3.31 2.08 -13.95
N SER A 50 -2.49 1.19 -14.52
CA SER A 50 -2.19 -0.11 -13.91
C SER A 50 -1.51 0.03 -12.55
N LEU A 51 -0.58 0.99 -12.43
CA LEU A 51 0.11 1.30 -11.19
C LEU A 51 -0.84 1.88 -10.13
N VAL A 52 -1.71 2.82 -10.52
CA VAL A 52 -2.73 3.41 -9.65
C VAL A 52 -3.67 2.33 -9.12
N ILE A 53 -4.15 1.43 -9.98
CA ILE A 53 -5.02 0.32 -9.55
C ILE A 53 -4.28 -0.58 -8.55
N LYS A 54 -3.02 -0.92 -8.82
CA LYS A 54 -2.20 -1.75 -7.91
C LYS A 54 -2.03 -1.13 -6.54
N PHE A 55 -1.84 0.18 -6.44
CA PHE A 55 -1.71 0.87 -5.15
C PHE A 55 -3.05 1.20 -4.48
N ALA A 56 -4.14 1.30 -5.25
CA ALA A 56 -5.48 1.47 -4.70
C ALA A 56 -5.94 0.24 -3.89
N LEU A 57 -5.50 -0.97 -4.25
CA LEU A 57 -5.89 -2.21 -3.55
C LEU A 57 -5.45 -2.25 -2.08
N PRO A 58 -4.16 -2.11 -1.71
CA PRO A 58 -3.75 -2.10 -0.32
C PRO A 58 -4.38 -0.94 0.46
N PHE A 59 -4.61 0.22 -0.18
CA PHE A 59 -5.36 1.33 0.41
C PHE A 59 -6.79 0.91 0.79
N VAL A 60 -7.55 0.35 -0.15
CA VAL A 60 -8.96 -0.04 0.07
C VAL A 60 -9.07 -1.12 1.14
N VAL A 61 -8.19 -2.13 1.11
CA VAL A 61 -8.19 -3.21 2.10
C VAL A 61 -7.89 -2.67 3.50
N ALA A 62 -6.85 -1.85 3.64
CA ALA A 62 -6.49 -1.26 4.92
C ALA A 62 -7.56 -0.30 5.44
N PHE A 63 -8.14 0.53 4.56
CA PHE A 63 -9.26 1.41 4.90
C PHE A 63 -10.45 0.61 5.44
N ALA A 64 -10.87 -0.44 4.74
CA ALA A 64 -12.01 -1.26 5.14
C ALA A 64 -11.77 -1.94 6.51
N LEU A 65 -10.59 -2.53 6.72
CA LEU A 65 -10.23 -3.18 7.99
C LEU A 65 -10.15 -2.18 9.15
N ALA A 66 -9.48 -1.06 8.95
CA ALA A 66 -9.40 -0.01 9.96
C ALA A 66 -10.79 0.53 10.30
N ALA A 67 -11.62 0.84 9.30
CA ALA A 67 -12.99 1.30 9.50
C ALA A 67 -13.82 0.31 10.33
N LEU A 68 -13.73 -0.98 10.05
CA LEU A 68 -14.43 -2.02 10.81
C LEU A 68 -13.95 -2.07 12.28
N ILE A 69 -12.65 -1.94 12.52
CA ILE A 69 -12.08 -1.93 13.89
C ILE A 69 -12.52 -0.68 14.66
N TYR A 70 -12.49 0.50 14.02
CA TYR A 70 -13.01 1.74 14.62
C TYR A 70 -14.50 1.64 14.94
N GLN A 71 -15.31 1.07 14.03
CA GLN A 71 -16.73 0.84 14.29
C GLN A 71 -16.96 -0.12 15.46
N ALA A 72 -16.20 -1.22 15.54
CA ALA A 72 -16.27 -2.16 16.65
C ALA A 72 -15.91 -1.48 17.98
N ARG A 73 -14.90 -0.61 17.99
CA ARG A 73 -14.51 0.19 19.16
C ARG A 73 -15.63 1.11 19.62
N ILE A 74 -16.23 1.88 18.70
CA ILE A 74 -17.34 2.79 18.99
C ILE A 74 -18.54 2.02 19.56
N ALA A 75 -18.89 0.89 18.93
CA ALA A 75 -19.98 0.04 19.39
C ALA A 75 -19.73 -0.54 20.79
N GLN A 76 -18.52 -1.01 21.08
CA GLN A 76 -18.18 -1.57 22.38
C GLN A 76 -18.23 -0.52 23.50
N THR A 77 -17.76 0.71 23.24
CA THR A 77 -17.87 1.84 24.16
C THR A 77 -19.34 2.20 24.42
N ALA A 78 -20.18 2.21 23.39
CA ALA A 78 -21.62 2.46 23.53
C ALA A 78 -22.33 1.41 24.39
N LEU A 79 -21.90 0.15 24.31
CA LEU A 79 -22.41 -0.96 25.12
C LEU A 79 -21.86 -1.00 26.55
N ARG A 80 -21.08 0.01 26.98
CA ARG A 80 -20.39 0.06 28.29
C ARG A 80 -19.49 -1.15 28.56
N GLY A 81 -19.01 -1.80 27.50
CA GLY A 81 -18.02 -2.87 27.61
C GLY A 81 -16.60 -2.32 27.81
N SER A 82 -15.68 -3.17 28.25
CA SER A 82 -14.26 -2.81 28.29
C SER A 82 -13.68 -2.75 26.88
N ALA A 83 -13.39 -1.55 26.38
CA ALA A 83 -12.76 -1.32 25.08
C ALA A 83 -11.22 -1.41 25.11
N ALA A 84 -10.61 -1.71 26.26
CA ALA A 84 -9.16 -1.63 26.48
C ALA A 84 -8.33 -2.44 25.46
N MET A 85 -8.84 -3.59 25.00
CA MET A 85 -8.16 -4.38 23.97
C MET A 85 -8.21 -3.71 22.60
N LEU A 86 -9.35 -3.13 22.21
CA LEU A 86 -9.51 -2.41 20.95
C LEU A 86 -8.75 -1.08 20.97
N ASP A 87 -8.75 -0.37 22.10
CA ASP A 87 -7.94 0.83 22.29
C ASP A 87 -6.46 0.52 22.07
N ARG A 88 -5.94 -0.55 22.70
CA ARG A 88 -4.56 -0.99 22.48
C ARG A 88 -4.29 -1.38 21.04
N LEU A 89 -5.22 -2.09 20.39
CA LEU A 89 -5.09 -2.47 18.99
C LEU A 89 -4.99 -1.22 18.10
N VAL A 90 -5.89 -0.26 18.26
CA VAL A 90 -5.94 0.98 17.48
C VAL A 90 -4.68 1.84 17.72
N ASP A 91 -4.33 2.08 18.99
CA ASP A 91 -3.30 3.06 19.35
C ASP A 91 -1.88 2.53 19.15
N GLU A 92 -1.64 1.23 19.37
CA GLU A 92 -0.28 0.65 19.37
C GLU A 92 0.03 -0.25 18.17
N GLN A 93 -0.96 -0.86 17.53
CA GLN A 93 -0.73 -2.03 16.67
C GLN A 93 -1.31 -1.89 15.25
N LEU A 94 -2.43 -1.20 15.06
CA LEU A 94 -3.22 -1.23 13.83
C LEU A 94 -2.43 -0.76 12.61
N ASP A 95 -1.87 0.46 12.67
CA ASP A 95 -1.08 1.06 11.59
C ASP A 95 0.10 0.17 11.17
N LEU A 96 0.90 -0.25 12.16
CA LEU A 96 2.06 -1.12 11.92
C LEU A 96 1.64 -2.46 11.31
N THR A 97 0.57 -3.07 11.83
CA THR A 97 0.07 -4.37 11.38
C THR A 97 -0.38 -4.32 9.93
N LEU A 98 -1.19 -3.33 9.55
CA LEU A 98 -1.71 -3.20 8.19
C LEU A 98 -0.60 -2.85 7.20
N THR A 99 0.33 -1.96 7.59
CA THR A 99 1.50 -1.56 6.79
C THR A 99 2.38 -2.78 6.44
N TYR A 100 2.78 -3.57 7.44
CA TYR A 100 3.62 -4.74 7.22
C TYR A 100 2.86 -5.87 6.51
N ALA A 101 1.56 -6.02 6.75
CA ALA A 101 0.75 -7.01 6.06
C ALA A 101 0.68 -6.73 4.54
N ALA A 102 0.51 -5.46 4.14
CA ALA A 102 0.51 -5.06 2.75
C ALA A 102 1.89 -5.22 2.09
N PHE A 103 2.97 -4.83 2.78
CA PHE A 103 4.35 -5.07 2.33
C PHE A 103 4.59 -6.55 2.06
N LEU A 104 4.28 -7.42 3.03
CA LEU A 104 4.49 -8.86 2.88
C LEU A 104 3.62 -9.44 1.76
N SER A 105 2.39 -8.98 1.60
CA SER A 105 1.51 -9.42 0.52
C SER A 105 2.11 -9.09 -0.86
N ALA A 106 2.64 -7.87 -1.01
CA ALA A 106 3.32 -7.45 -2.24
C ALA A 106 4.56 -8.31 -2.51
N LEU A 107 5.37 -8.58 -1.48
CA LEU A 107 6.54 -9.45 -1.56
C LEU A 107 6.16 -10.87 -1.99
N LEU A 108 5.19 -11.50 -1.32
CA LEU A 108 4.75 -12.87 -1.64
C LEU A 108 4.21 -12.98 -3.07
N MET A 109 3.49 -11.96 -3.54
CA MET A 109 2.97 -11.92 -4.91
C MET A 109 4.07 -11.71 -5.96
N ALA A 110 5.09 -10.93 -5.63
CA ALA A 110 6.20 -10.61 -6.52
C ALA A 110 7.31 -11.66 -6.52
N TRP A 111 7.47 -12.40 -5.42
CA TRP A 111 8.60 -13.30 -5.19
C TRP A 111 8.81 -14.31 -6.32
N PRO A 112 7.79 -15.02 -6.84
CA PRO A 112 7.98 -15.94 -7.96
C PRO A 112 8.51 -15.24 -9.21
N TYR A 113 8.11 -14.00 -9.46
CA TYR A 113 8.57 -13.23 -10.62
C TYR A 113 9.99 -12.73 -10.44
N ILE A 114 10.41 -12.39 -9.22
CA ILE A 114 11.81 -12.04 -8.92
C ILE A 114 12.71 -13.25 -9.18
N LEU A 115 12.34 -14.42 -8.68
CA LEU A 115 13.09 -15.65 -8.92
C LEU A 115 13.14 -16.02 -10.41
N MET A 116 11.98 -15.96 -11.08
CA MET A 116 11.91 -16.27 -12.52
C MET A 116 12.76 -15.29 -13.34
N TRP A 117 12.75 -14.01 -12.97
CA TRP A 117 13.61 -13.02 -13.61
C TRP A 117 15.09 -13.38 -13.40
N ASP A 118 15.53 -13.69 -12.18
CA ASP A 118 16.93 -14.05 -11.92
C ASP A 118 17.40 -15.29 -12.70
N LEU A 119 16.50 -16.27 -12.90
CA LEU A 119 16.81 -17.52 -13.62
C LEU A 119 16.75 -17.39 -15.14
N LEU A 120 15.84 -16.56 -15.69
CA LEU A 120 15.53 -16.51 -17.12
C LEU A 120 15.95 -15.18 -17.78
N ILE A 121 16.67 -14.32 -17.08
CA ILE A 121 17.07 -13.03 -17.62
C ILE A 121 17.98 -13.17 -18.84
N ASP A 122 17.73 -12.33 -19.84
CA ASP A 122 18.67 -12.09 -20.93
C ASP A 122 20.03 -11.64 -20.36
N PRO A 123 21.15 -12.30 -20.69
CA PRO A 123 22.48 -11.89 -20.24
C PRO A 123 22.78 -10.41 -20.48
N ALA A 124 22.21 -9.79 -21.50
CA ALA A 124 22.35 -8.36 -21.78
C ALA A 124 21.75 -7.45 -20.69
N LEU A 125 20.75 -7.93 -19.94
CA LEU A 125 20.09 -7.22 -18.85
C LEU A 125 20.65 -7.58 -17.47
N ALA A 126 21.53 -8.59 -17.36
CA ALA A 126 22.15 -8.99 -16.09
C ALA A 126 22.80 -7.83 -15.30
N PRO A 127 23.48 -6.85 -15.93
CA PRO A 127 24.02 -5.69 -15.20
C PRO A 127 22.95 -4.84 -14.49
N GLN A 128 21.69 -4.92 -14.91
CA GLN A 128 20.57 -4.12 -14.39
C GLN A 128 19.85 -4.77 -13.19
N ARG A 129 20.37 -5.89 -12.66
CA ARG A 129 19.82 -6.62 -11.51
C ARG A 129 19.56 -5.76 -10.29
N LEU A 130 20.51 -4.90 -9.94
CA LEU A 130 20.33 -4.02 -8.80
C LEU A 130 19.16 -3.06 -9.00
N LEU A 131 19.04 -2.46 -10.19
CA LEU A 131 17.95 -1.53 -10.51
C LEU A 131 16.59 -2.24 -10.45
N PHE A 132 16.50 -3.48 -10.94
CA PHE A 132 15.28 -4.28 -10.87
C PHE A 132 14.88 -4.56 -9.42
N LEU A 133 15.81 -5.02 -8.57
CA LEU A 133 15.55 -5.26 -7.15
C LEU A 133 15.12 -3.99 -6.40
N ILE A 134 15.76 -2.87 -6.70
CA ILE A 134 15.40 -1.56 -6.14
C ILE A 134 13.97 -1.18 -6.56
N ALA A 135 13.60 -1.38 -7.82
CA ALA A 135 12.24 -1.10 -8.31
C ALA A 135 11.18 -1.95 -7.57
N TYR A 136 11.45 -3.23 -7.33
CA TYR A 136 10.58 -4.08 -6.51
C TYR A 136 10.48 -3.60 -5.06
N PHE A 137 11.61 -3.21 -4.45
CA PHE A 137 11.59 -2.71 -3.09
C PHE A 137 10.76 -1.42 -2.97
N ILE A 138 10.91 -0.47 -3.89
CA ILE A 138 10.08 0.74 -3.96
C ILE A 138 8.60 0.37 -4.09
N TYR A 139 8.28 -0.66 -4.85
CA TYR A 139 6.90 -1.14 -5.00
C TYR A 139 6.34 -1.77 -3.73
N PHE A 140 7.12 -2.56 -3.00
CA PHE A 140 6.72 -3.10 -1.70
C PHE A 140 6.51 -1.98 -0.67
N ALA A 141 7.42 -1.02 -0.64
CA ALA A 141 7.28 0.18 0.18
C ALA A 141 6.03 0.99 -0.21
N GLY A 142 5.74 1.12 -1.51
CA GLY A 142 4.53 1.75 -2.01
C GLY A 142 3.26 1.06 -1.50
N TYR A 143 3.21 -0.28 -1.51
CA TYR A 143 2.10 -1.04 -0.92
C TYR A 143 1.93 -0.73 0.57
N ALA A 144 3.04 -0.69 1.31
CA ALA A 144 3.04 -0.38 2.74
C ALA A 144 2.51 1.04 3.02
N LEU A 145 3.01 2.03 2.28
CA LEU A 145 2.61 3.44 2.40
C LEU A 145 1.13 3.63 2.05
N PHE A 146 0.64 3.04 0.97
CA PHE A 146 -0.77 3.15 0.60
C PHE A 146 -1.71 2.42 1.57
N ALA A 147 -1.29 1.30 2.15
CA ALA A 147 -2.06 0.65 3.22
C ALA A 147 -2.16 1.56 4.45
N ARG A 148 -1.04 2.18 4.86
CA ARG A 148 -1.04 3.17 5.93
C ARG A 148 -1.96 4.35 5.62
N ALA A 149 -1.89 4.90 4.40
CA ALA A 149 -2.79 5.97 3.97
C ALA A 149 -4.27 5.57 4.05
N GLY A 150 -4.59 4.32 3.71
CA GLY A 150 -5.94 3.77 3.85
C GLY A 150 -6.40 3.72 5.31
N ALA A 151 -5.52 3.27 6.23
CA ALA A 151 -5.83 3.24 7.65
C ALA A 151 -6.01 4.65 8.25
N GLU A 152 -5.13 5.60 7.92
CA GLU A 152 -5.22 7.00 8.35
C GLU A 152 -6.48 7.68 7.78
N ALA A 153 -6.84 7.39 6.52
CA ALA A 153 -8.08 7.88 5.93
C ALA A 153 -9.32 7.32 6.63
N ALA A 154 -9.31 6.04 7.03
CA ALA A 154 -10.39 5.44 7.80
C ALA A 154 -10.52 6.07 9.18
N GLU A 155 -9.41 6.31 9.88
CA GLU A 155 -9.38 7.04 11.13
C GLU A 155 -10.01 8.43 10.98
N ALA A 156 -9.59 9.19 9.97
CA ALA A 156 -10.14 10.51 9.69
C ALA A 156 -11.67 10.44 9.47
N VAL A 157 -12.15 9.51 8.65
CA VAL A 157 -13.60 9.35 8.39
C VAL A 157 -14.36 9.02 9.67
N MET A 158 -13.82 8.15 10.52
CA MET A 158 -14.51 7.66 11.74
C MET A 158 -14.44 8.66 12.89
N THR A 159 -13.43 9.53 12.91
CA THR A 159 -13.24 10.61 13.90
C THR A 159 -13.69 11.97 13.37
N ARG A 160 -14.42 11.99 12.25
CA ARG A 160 -14.80 13.20 11.53
C ARG A 160 -15.39 14.25 12.47
N SER A 161 -14.75 15.43 12.49
CA SER A 161 -15.29 16.62 13.13
C SER A 161 -16.19 17.39 12.16
N ALA A 162 -17.11 18.19 12.71
CA ALA A 162 -18.00 19.04 11.91
C ALA A 162 -17.25 20.15 11.14
N GLU A 163 -15.96 20.36 11.43
CA GLU A 163 -15.17 21.51 11.00
C GLU A 163 -14.30 21.24 9.76
N TRP A 164 -14.51 20.13 9.05
CA TRP A 164 -13.69 19.82 7.90
C TRP A 164 -13.89 20.84 6.77
N PRO A 165 -12.79 21.35 6.18
CA PRO A 165 -12.90 22.23 5.02
C PRO A 165 -13.49 21.44 3.85
N PRO A 166 -14.29 22.08 2.97
CA PRO A 166 -14.77 21.43 1.75
C PRO A 166 -13.58 20.97 0.90
N LEU A 167 -13.73 19.83 0.22
CA LEU A 167 -12.68 19.31 -0.67
C LEU A 167 -12.63 20.16 -1.95
N THR A 168 -11.64 21.03 -2.04
CA THR A 168 -11.39 21.93 -3.17
C THR A 168 -9.92 21.86 -3.56
N LEU A 169 -9.54 22.40 -4.73
CA LEU A 169 -8.12 22.46 -5.12
C LEU A 169 -7.25 23.24 -4.12
N ALA A 170 -7.82 24.24 -3.43
CA ALA A 170 -7.09 25.04 -2.44
C ALA A 170 -6.86 24.27 -1.13
N THR A 171 -7.74 23.31 -0.80
CA THR A 171 -7.72 22.58 0.46
C THR A 171 -7.22 21.15 0.32
N VAL A 172 -7.03 20.65 -0.91
CA VAL A 172 -6.69 19.24 -1.19
C VAL A 172 -5.41 18.78 -0.51
N ALA A 173 -4.41 19.65 -0.36
CA ALA A 173 -3.14 19.29 0.26
C ALA A 173 -3.28 19.03 1.76
N ASP A 174 -4.10 19.83 2.43
CA ASP A 174 -4.30 19.81 3.88
C ASP A 174 -5.55 19.02 4.31
N HIS A 175 -6.37 18.61 3.34
CA HIS A 175 -7.61 17.90 3.63
C HIS A 175 -7.30 16.55 4.31
N PRO A 176 -7.93 16.22 5.46
CA PRO A 176 -7.61 15.02 6.24
C PRO A 176 -7.65 13.70 5.45
N LEU A 177 -8.54 13.59 4.45
CA LEU A 177 -8.63 12.41 3.57
C LEU A 177 -7.52 12.32 2.51
N MET A 178 -6.99 13.47 2.07
CA MET A 178 -6.05 13.53 0.96
C MET A 178 -4.61 13.59 1.44
N ARG A 179 -4.37 14.20 2.61
CA ARG A 179 -3.05 14.32 3.22
C ARG A 179 -2.31 12.97 3.33
N PRO A 180 -2.93 11.87 3.80
CA PRO A 180 -2.27 10.55 3.84
C PRO A 180 -1.88 10.00 2.46
N ILE A 181 -2.72 10.26 1.45
CA ILE A 181 -2.49 9.82 0.07
C ILE A 181 -1.33 10.61 -0.53
N LEU A 182 -1.36 11.94 -0.40
CA LEU A 182 -0.34 12.83 -0.93
C LEU A 182 1.02 12.62 -0.24
N SER A 183 1.02 12.40 1.07
CA SER A 183 2.25 12.07 1.82
C SER A 183 2.84 10.74 1.36
N SER A 184 2.00 9.74 1.10
CA SER A 184 2.43 8.43 0.59
C SER A 184 2.99 8.51 -0.82
N ILE A 185 2.36 9.29 -1.70
CA ILE A 185 2.86 9.56 -3.05
C ILE A 185 4.22 10.28 -2.98
N GLY A 186 4.32 11.34 -2.16
CA GLY A 186 5.57 12.08 -1.99
C GLY A 186 6.70 11.23 -1.43
N ALA A 187 6.40 10.37 -0.44
CA ALA A 187 7.36 9.43 0.13
C ALA A 187 7.82 8.38 -0.89
N ALA A 188 6.89 7.80 -1.66
CA ALA A 188 7.20 6.83 -2.70
C ALA A 188 8.06 7.45 -3.81
N PHE A 189 7.73 8.68 -4.25
CA PHE A 189 8.51 9.43 -5.22
C PHE A 189 9.93 9.73 -4.72
N THR A 190 10.05 10.25 -3.50
CA THR A 190 11.35 10.57 -2.89
C THR A 190 12.21 9.32 -2.74
N ALA A 191 11.63 8.19 -2.31
CA ALA A 191 12.33 6.92 -2.24
C ALA A 191 12.82 6.46 -3.62
N GLY A 192 12.00 6.62 -4.66
CA GLY A 192 12.38 6.30 -6.03
C GLY A 192 13.53 7.17 -6.57
N VAL A 193 13.49 8.48 -6.34
CA VAL A 193 14.56 9.41 -6.74
C VAL A 193 15.86 9.08 -6.01
N ALA A 194 15.82 8.86 -4.69
CA ALA A 194 17.01 8.54 -3.91
C ALA A 194 17.66 7.22 -4.38
N ALA A 195 16.84 6.19 -4.62
CA ALA A 195 17.27 4.93 -5.21
C ALA A 195 17.96 5.11 -6.57
N PHE A 196 17.37 5.92 -7.45
CA PHE A 196 17.93 6.20 -8.77
C PHE A 196 19.30 6.90 -8.67
N LEU A 197 19.42 7.94 -7.83
CA LEU A 197 20.67 8.68 -7.64
C LEU A 197 21.80 7.80 -7.09
N ILE A 198 21.49 6.86 -6.18
CA ILE A 198 22.47 5.90 -5.66
C ILE A 198 22.91 4.91 -6.75
N SER A 199 22.02 4.56 -7.67
CA SER A 199 22.34 3.59 -8.74
C SER A 199 23.23 4.15 -9.85
N GLY A 200 23.19 5.47 -10.10
CA GLY A 200 23.93 6.14 -11.17
C GLY A 200 25.32 6.65 -10.79
N SER A 201 25.80 6.41 -9.56
CA SER A 201 27.10 6.91 -9.07
C SER A 201 28.28 5.95 -9.29
N LYS A 202 28.13 4.97 -10.19
CA LYS A 202 29.16 3.99 -10.56
C LYS A 202 29.48 4.08 -12.05
#